data_AF-A0A843SW97-F1
#
_entry.id   AF-A0A843SW97-F1
#
_cell.length_a   1.000
_cell.length_b   1.000
_cell.length_c   1.000
_cell.angle_alpha   90.00
_cell.angle_beta   90.00
_cell.angle_gamma   90.00
#
_symmetry.space_group_name_H-M   'P 1'
#
loop_
_entity.id
_entity.type
_entity.pdbx_description
1 polymer ?
#
loop_
_entity_poly.entity_id
_entity_poly.type
_entity_poly.pdbx_seq_one_letter_code
_entity_poly.pdbx_strand_id
1 'polypeptide(L)'
;MAKNTAAARPQLYEVSERVARQASVRPYPRERGAPLVRPLRIYTLDPSVSDRLGGVATVLVPYEKLEPGPTGSVFSVVPEGVPSPLRAAALDLDDPALLLSSGLAPTPVDGRFHLQMVYAVCSLSYAAFRKALGRDIAWATTPTEGGPLRLTVRPFGFRGPNAGYSREAGDLSFGYFSAGSDPAGFVMRNGLVCTALSHDIIAHETTHALLDGLRSLFQVPTNVDVPAFHEGFADLVALFLHFSYGDVVERAIRESRGAITRGTLLSDLAREFGYARSRSGRGAALRSAIDVEGLAAFDSDVPLATDRRPLAYDKAGTEPHQLGSVLVSAVFEAFTTVVRRKTERLFRIAGIDPQSAGHVPISDALVTAIAQESSDVASQFLNVCIRAIDYCPPADLELGEYLRAMITADSEMEKRDKWGFREALMRSFRRRRIYPDHVQFMTEDAMRWQSPDEPLRIPGLAFSDLRFDGEPGRAADVTELIRQAHALGRFVTDPRHAQVFRLVSPAAVLPKGVVQASPPMVESVRVSRRVAPDGRVLFDLVAEVTQSCTVKHAGDLFDVNGGCTVIIDPEGELRHAIFKRFDSDARRARQHAAMRGPLRAFWTRSGRRFDAVPDVLRRLHGSR
;
A
#
# COMPACT_ATOMS: atom_id res chain seq x y z
N MET A 1 -43.18 -36.64 -25.19
CA MET A 1 -42.88 -35.43 -24.40
C MET A 1 -41.37 -35.21 -24.43
N ALA A 2 -40.91 -34.29 -25.27
CA ALA A 2 -39.49 -34.00 -25.42
C ALA A 2 -38.98 -33.22 -24.20
N LYS A 3 -37.95 -33.77 -23.52
CA LYS A 3 -37.18 -33.06 -22.51
C LYS A 3 -36.46 -31.90 -23.19
N ASN A 4 -36.93 -30.69 -22.94
CA ASN A 4 -36.28 -29.47 -23.37
C ASN A 4 -35.03 -29.26 -22.49
N THR A 5 -33.93 -29.92 -22.84
CA THR A 5 -32.60 -29.58 -22.31
C THR A 5 -32.26 -28.19 -22.83
N ALA A 6 -32.54 -27.16 -22.02
CA ALA A 6 -32.05 -25.81 -22.28
C ALA A 6 -30.53 -25.92 -22.47
N ALA A 7 -30.06 -25.67 -23.70
CA ALA A 7 -28.65 -25.60 -24.00
C ALA A 7 -28.01 -24.61 -23.02
N ALA A 8 -27.02 -25.06 -22.26
CA ALA A 8 -26.29 -24.22 -21.32
C ALA A 8 -25.79 -23.00 -22.11
N ARG A 9 -26.26 -21.80 -21.75
CA ARG A 9 -25.78 -20.57 -22.37
C ARG A 9 -24.25 -20.53 -22.20
N PRO A 10 -23.49 -20.17 -23.26
CA PRO A 10 -22.04 -20.08 -23.15
C PRO A 10 -21.68 -19.10 -22.04
N GLN A 11 -20.79 -19.52 -21.14
CA GLN A 11 -20.36 -18.70 -20.03
C GLN A 11 -19.47 -17.57 -20.58
N LEU A 12 -19.91 -16.32 -20.44
CA LEU A 12 -19.25 -15.14 -21.02
C LEU A 12 -18.12 -14.57 -20.15
N TYR A 13 -17.84 -15.18 -19.01
CA TYR A 13 -16.86 -14.72 -18.01
C TYR A 13 -16.20 -15.93 -17.32
N GLU A 14 -15.07 -15.67 -16.68
CA GLU A 14 -14.34 -16.65 -15.88
C GLU A 14 -14.26 -16.20 -14.42
N VAL A 15 -13.99 -17.15 -13.52
CA VAL A 15 -13.78 -16.90 -12.08
C VAL A 15 -12.36 -17.30 -11.75
N SER A 16 -11.59 -16.36 -11.21
CA SER A 16 -10.18 -16.54 -10.90
C SER A 16 -9.98 -17.46 -9.70
N GLU A 17 -8.89 -18.22 -9.68
CA GLU A 17 -8.47 -18.97 -8.49
C GLU A 17 -8.22 -18.05 -7.28
N ARG A 18 -7.96 -16.76 -7.52
CA ARG A 18 -7.84 -15.74 -6.47
C ARG A 18 -9.12 -15.56 -5.65
N VAL A 19 -10.28 -15.91 -6.20
CA VAL A 19 -11.55 -15.90 -5.46
C VAL A 19 -11.51 -16.94 -4.35
N ALA A 20 -11.19 -18.20 -4.68
CA ALA A 20 -11.10 -19.27 -3.71
C ALA A 20 -9.96 -19.05 -2.71
N ARG A 21 -8.83 -18.48 -3.17
CA ARG A 21 -7.65 -18.20 -2.35
C ARG A 21 -7.91 -17.26 -1.17
N GLN A 22 -8.95 -16.42 -1.25
CA GLN A 22 -9.32 -15.55 -0.14
C GLN A 22 -9.70 -16.31 1.12
N ALA A 23 -10.18 -17.55 1.00
CA ALA A 23 -10.46 -18.41 2.15
C ALA A 23 -9.22 -19.15 2.70
N SER A 24 -8.08 -19.07 2.01
CA SER A 24 -6.84 -19.76 2.40
C SER A 24 -6.08 -19.03 3.50
N VAL A 25 -6.23 -17.71 3.62
CA VAL A 25 -5.70 -16.95 4.75
C VAL A 25 -6.75 -16.96 5.86
N ARG A 26 -6.42 -17.61 6.98
CA ARG A 26 -7.29 -17.75 8.15
C ARG A 26 -6.69 -17.00 9.32
N PRO A 27 -7.16 -15.79 9.63
CA PRO A 27 -6.64 -15.01 10.75
C PRO A 27 -6.92 -15.71 12.07
N TYR A 28 -6.06 -15.46 13.05
CA TYR A 28 -6.17 -16.06 14.38
C TYR A 28 -7.53 -15.76 15.04
N PRO A 29 -8.34 -16.78 15.37
CA PRO A 29 -9.56 -16.61 16.14
C PRO A 29 -9.19 -16.42 17.61
N ARG A 30 -9.19 -15.16 18.07
CA ARG A 30 -8.80 -14.83 19.45
C ARG A 30 -9.70 -15.54 20.46
N GLU A 31 -9.10 -16.37 21.30
CA GLU A 31 -9.79 -17.04 22.40
C GLU A 31 -10.34 -16.05 23.43
N ARG A 32 -11.46 -16.41 24.08
CA ARG A 32 -12.00 -15.60 25.19
C ARG A 32 -10.98 -15.56 26.33
N GLY A 33 -10.58 -14.36 26.72
CA GLY A 33 -9.57 -14.15 27.77
C GLY A 33 -8.14 -14.02 27.26
N ALA A 34 -7.86 -14.31 25.98
CA ALA A 34 -6.55 -14.04 25.40
C ALA A 34 -6.28 -12.52 25.34
N PRO A 35 -5.02 -12.07 25.51
CA PRO A 35 -4.65 -10.66 25.37
C PRO A 35 -5.08 -10.08 24.02
N LEU A 36 -5.24 -8.75 23.97
CA LEU A 36 -5.48 -8.05 22.70
C LEU A 36 -4.18 -7.85 21.91
N VAL A 37 -3.07 -7.68 22.62
CA VAL A 37 -1.76 -7.33 22.05
C VAL A 37 -0.62 -8.05 22.77
N ARG A 38 0.47 -8.29 22.05
CA ARG A 38 1.79 -8.70 22.55
C ARG A 38 2.74 -7.50 22.41
N PRO A 39 3.26 -6.92 23.51
CA PRO A 39 4.28 -5.89 23.41
C PRO A 39 5.60 -6.49 22.94
N LEU A 40 6.23 -5.88 21.94
CA LEU A 40 7.55 -6.28 21.43
C LEU A 40 8.44 -5.05 21.25
N ARG A 41 9.73 -5.18 21.57
CA ARG A 41 10.70 -4.13 21.29
C ARG A 41 11.23 -4.23 19.85
N ILE A 42 11.36 -3.10 19.18
CA ILE A 42 11.89 -2.98 17.82
C ILE A 42 12.92 -1.86 17.73
N TYR A 43 13.74 -1.86 16.68
CA TYR A 43 14.38 -0.63 16.23
C TYR A 43 13.35 0.25 15.55
N THR A 44 13.33 1.53 15.89
CA THR A 44 12.40 2.50 15.28
C THR A 44 12.81 2.77 13.85
N LEU A 45 14.11 2.92 13.59
CA LEU A 45 14.66 2.88 12.23
C LEU A 45 15.48 1.62 12.00
N ASP A 46 16.69 1.62 12.55
CA ASP A 46 17.75 0.64 12.35
C ASP A 46 18.79 0.80 13.49
N PRO A 47 19.77 -0.11 13.62
CA PRO A 47 20.72 -0.10 14.73
C PRO A 47 21.66 1.13 14.79
N SER A 48 21.65 2.00 13.79
CA SER A 48 22.48 3.21 13.75
C SER A 48 21.89 4.37 14.55
N VAL A 49 20.65 4.27 15.01
CA VAL A 49 20.02 5.30 15.84
C VAL A 49 20.19 4.95 17.31
N SER A 50 20.68 5.90 18.10
CA SER A 50 20.88 5.67 19.53
C SER A 50 19.54 5.46 20.25
N ASP A 51 19.48 4.50 21.18
CA ASP A 51 18.35 4.32 22.08
C ASP A 51 17.99 5.62 22.83
N ARG A 52 19.01 6.40 23.23
CA ARG A 52 18.83 7.71 23.87
C ARG A 52 18.19 8.75 22.95
N LEU A 53 18.25 8.51 21.64
CA LEU A 53 17.63 9.30 20.59
C LEU A 53 16.30 8.70 20.11
N GLY A 54 15.71 7.75 20.83
CA GLY A 54 14.47 7.09 20.40
C GLY A 54 14.68 6.02 19.32
N GLY A 55 15.89 5.47 19.21
CA GLY A 55 16.22 4.36 18.30
C GLY A 55 15.49 3.05 18.60
N VAL A 56 14.84 2.93 19.76
CA VAL A 56 14.09 1.75 20.21
C VAL A 56 12.70 2.16 20.68
N ALA A 57 11.69 1.38 20.29
CA ALA A 57 10.32 1.51 20.76
C ALA A 57 9.74 0.16 21.19
N THR A 58 8.78 0.21 22.11
CA THR A 58 7.92 -0.94 22.41
C THR A 58 6.61 -0.80 21.64
N VAL A 59 6.35 -1.74 20.74
CA VAL A 59 5.16 -1.74 19.88
C VAL A 59 4.15 -2.77 20.33
N LEU A 60 2.87 -2.46 20.14
CA LEU A 60 1.75 -3.33 20.52
C LEU A 60 1.29 -4.15 19.31
N VAL A 61 1.87 -5.34 19.14
CA VAL A 61 1.53 -6.24 18.04
C VAL A 61 0.21 -6.95 18.35
N PRO A 62 -0.77 -7.06 17.42
CA PRO A 62 -1.99 -7.83 17.68
C PRO A 62 -1.68 -9.25 18.15
N TYR A 63 -2.27 -9.66 19.27
CA TYR A 63 -1.94 -10.96 19.86
C TYR A 63 -2.47 -12.10 18.98
N GLU A 64 -1.60 -13.07 18.75
CA GLU A 64 -1.92 -14.42 18.32
C GLU A 64 -0.98 -15.40 18.99
N LYS A 65 -1.45 -16.63 19.20
CA LYS A 65 -0.58 -17.72 19.66
C LYS A 65 0.34 -18.13 18.51
N LEU A 66 1.63 -18.27 18.81
CA LEU A 66 2.70 -18.51 17.86
C LEU A 66 3.39 -19.85 18.10
N GLU A 67 3.85 -20.46 17.02
CA GLU A 67 4.85 -21.52 17.06
C GLU A 67 6.26 -20.92 17.00
N PRO A 68 7.30 -21.60 17.52
CA PRO A 68 8.69 -21.12 17.48
C PRO A 68 9.19 -20.85 16.05
N GLY A 69 10.01 -19.80 15.89
CA GLY A 69 10.35 -19.27 14.56
C GLY A 69 9.18 -18.44 14.06
N PRO A 70 8.86 -17.35 14.79
CA PRO A 70 7.50 -16.90 15.10
C PRO A 70 6.54 -17.14 13.94
N THR A 71 5.75 -18.19 14.07
CA THR A 71 4.85 -18.68 13.03
C THR A 71 3.42 -18.53 13.50
N GLY A 72 2.68 -17.65 12.82
CA GLY A 72 1.33 -17.25 13.18
C GLY A 72 0.30 -17.63 12.12
N SER A 73 -0.78 -16.86 12.04
CA SER A 73 -1.87 -17.07 11.08
C SER A 73 -1.55 -16.57 9.68
N VAL A 74 -0.77 -15.47 9.58
CA VAL A 74 -0.51 -14.77 8.31
C VAL A 74 0.96 -14.78 7.89
N PHE A 75 1.90 -14.91 8.84
CA PHE A 75 3.35 -14.92 8.59
C PHE A 75 4.01 -16.16 9.20
N SER A 76 5.09 -16.59 8.56
CA SER A 76 6.02 -17.62 9.05
C SER A 76 7.45 -17.10 8.96
N VAL A 77 8.14 -16.93 10.09
CA VAL A 77 9.50 -16.37 10.11
C VAL A 77 10.53 -17.48 10.25
N VAL A 78 11.34 -17.68 9.20
CA VAL A 78 12.30 -18.78 9.14
C VAL A 78 13.74 -18.30 9.39
N PRO A 79 14.51 -18.93 10.30
CA PRO A 79 15.90 -18.56 10.60
C PRO A 79 16.91 -19.16 9.59
N GLU A 80 16.50 -19.43 8.36
CA GLU A 80 17.39 -19.99 7.34
C GLU A 80 18.36 -18.91 6.82
N GLY A 81 19.60 -19.32 6.51
CA GLY A 81 20.61 -18.43 5.90
C GLY A 81 21.38 -17.53 6.87
N VAL A 82 21.27 -17.75 8.18
CA VAL A 82 21.94 -16.93 9.21
C VAL A 82 23.46 -16.85 8.96
N PRO A 83 24.05 -15.64 8.88
CA PRO A 83 25.49 -15.50 8.67
C PRO A 83 26.29 -15.95 9.90
N SER A 84 27.47 -16.54 9.66
CA SER A 84 28.32 -17.15 10.70
C SER A 84 28.60 -16.32 11.97
N PRO A 85 28.72 -14.97 11.92
CA PRO A 85 28.89 -14.16 13.13
C PRO A 85 27.65 -14.12 14.04
N LEU A 86 26.47 -14.45 13.51
CA LEU A 86 25.21 -14.47 14.23
C LEU A 86 24.85 -15.91 14.60
N ARG A 87 24.15 -16.05 15.72
CA ARG A 87 23.42 -17.27 16.07
C ARG A 87 21.94 -16.94 16.06
N ALA A 88 21.14 -17.74 15.37
CA ALA A 88 19.69 -17.71 15.51
C ALA A 88 19.21 -19.14 15.75
N ALA A 89 18.61 -19.37 16.92
CA ALA A 89 17.74 -20.52 17.14
C ALA A 89 16.30 -20.13 16.78
N ALA A 90 15.39 -21.10 16.77
CA ALA A 90 13.96 -20.79 16.75
C ALA A 90 13.63 -19.86 17.93
N LEU A 91 12.93 -18.77 17.65
CA LEU A 91 12.46 -17.81 18.66
C LEU A 91 11.03 -18.16 19.05
N ASP A 92 10.81 -18.47 20.33
CA ASP A 92 9.48 -18.70 20.88
C ASP A 92 8.96 -17.42 21.56
N LEU A 93 8.11 -16.65 20.88
CA LEU A 93 7.52 -15.42 21.42
C LEU A 93 6.37 -15.66 22.42
N ASP A 94 5.99 -16.92 22.68
CA ASP A 94 5.07 -17.31 23.76
C ASP A 94 5.80 -17.81 25.01
N ASP A 95 7.15 -17.80 25.03
CA ASP A 95 7.92 -18.01 26.26
C ASP A 95 7.51 -16.97 27.33
N PRO A 96 7.08 -17.41 28.54
CA PRO A 96 6.70 -16.51 29.63
C PRO A 96 7.74 -15.42 29.94
N ALA A 97 9.03 -15.72 29.85
CA ALA A 97 10.09 -14.75 30.10
C ALA A 97 10.10 -13.63 29.05
N LEU A 98 9.83 -13.95 27.78
CA LEU A 98 9.73 -12.96 26.71
C LEU A 98 8.42 -12.17 26.77
N LEU A 99 7.31 -12.81 27.12
CA LEU A 99 6.03 -12.13 27.32
C LEU A 99 6.12 -11.07 28.43
N LEU A 100 6.77 -11.41 29.56
CA LEU A 100 6.95 -10.50 30.69
C LEU A 100 7.96 -9.38 30.44
N SER A 101 8.86 -9.53 29.44
CA SER A 101 9.92 -8.57 29.12
C SER A 101 9.71 -7.78 27.84
N SER A 102 8.50 -7.86 27.25
CA SER A 102 8.18 -7.23 25.96
C SER A 102 9.12 -7.69 24.83
N GLY A 103 9.36 -9.00 24.76
CA GLY A 103 10.26 -9.63 23.80
C GLY A 103 11.75 -9.44 24.15
N LEU A 104 12.60 -9.80 23.20
CA LEU A 104 14.06 -9.62 23.27
C LEU A 104 14.44 -8.13 23.28
N ALA A 105 15.54 -7.82 23.97
CA ALA A 105 16.15 -6.50 23.91
C ALA A 105 16.75 -6.28 22.50
N PRO A 106 16.58 -5.08 21.90
CA PRO A 106 17.17 -4.79 20.60
C PRO A 106 18.68 -4.95 20.57
N THR A 107 19.16 -5.76 19.63
CA THR A 107 20.58 -5.99 19.42
C THR A 107 20.85 -6.51 18.01
N PRO A 108 21.89 -6.02 17.32
CA PRO A 108 22.24 -6.54 16.00
C PRO A 108 22.97 -7.89 16.08
N VAL A 109 23.53 -8.26 17.24
CA VAL A 109 24.42 -9.44 17.38
C VAL A 109 23.68 -10.75 17.69
N ASP A 110 22.43 -10.69 18.14
CA ASP A 110 21.60 -11.88 18.35
C ASP A 110 20.65 -12.06 17.16
N GLY A 111 20.85 -13.12 16.37
CA GLY A 111 20.02 -13.40 15.21
C GLY A 111 18.55 -13.65 15.54
N ARG A 112 18.22 -14.02 16.79
CA ARG A 112 16.83 -14.14 17.25
C ARG A 112 16.11 -12.79 17.26
N PHE A 113 16.80 -11.69 17.60
CA PHE A 113 16.19 -10.36 17.57
C PHE A 113 15.78 -9.96 16.15
N HIS A 114 16.53 -10.38 15.11
CA HIS A 114 16.14 -10.14 13.72
C HIS A 114 14.81 -10.83 13.39
N LEU A 115 14.56 -12.03 13.94
CA LEU A 115 13.28 -12.74 13.79
C LEU A 115 12.13 -11.95 14.46
N GLN A 116 12.36 -11.40 15.66
CA GLN A 116 11.38 -10.55 16.35
C GLN A 116 11.10 -9.27 15.56
N MET A 117 12.15 -8.61 15.07
CA MET A 117 12.06 -7.36 14.33
C MET A 117 11.19 -7.53 13.08
N VAL A 118 11.50 -8.51 12.24
CA VAL A 118 10.72 -8.74 11.01
C VAL A 118 9.29 -9.17 11.32
N TYR A 119 9.07 -10.03 12.32
CA TYR A 119 7.72 -10.44 12.72
C TYR A 119 6.87 -9.25 13.18
N ALA A 120 7.42 -8.42 14.06
CA ALA A 120 6.71 -7.29 14.65
C ALA A 120 6.31 -6.27 13.57
N VAL A 121 7.25 -5.84 12.73
CA VAL A 121 6.98 -4.83 11.70
C VAL A 121 6.05 -5.37 10.61
N CYS A 122 6.22 -6.62 10.16
CA CYS A 122 5.28 -7.24 9.21
C CYS A 122 3.85 -7.28 9.78
N SER A 123 3.71 -7.67 11.05
CA SER A 123 2.41 -7.77 11.73
C SER A 123 1.74 -6.41 11.92
N LEU A 124 2.51 -5.36 12.22
CA LEU A 124 1.99 -3.98 12.31
C LEU A 124 1.53 -3.45 10.96
N SER A 125 2.32 -3.67 9.89
CA SER A 125 1.94 -3.31 8.52
C SER A 125 0.64 -4.01 8.11
N TYR A 126 0.52 -5.32 8.36
CA TYR A 126 -0.72 -6.06 8.09
C TYR A 126 -1.90 -5.52 8.90
N ALA A 127 -1.68 -5.23 10.19
CA ALA A 127 -2.72 -4.70 11.08
C ALA A 127 -3.22 -3.32 10.63
N ALA A 128 -2.33 -2.45 10.15
CA ALA A 128 -2.67 -1.14 9.60
C ALA A 128 -3.59 -1.29 8.37
N PHE A 129 -3.27 -2.21 7.45
CA PHE A 129 -4.12 -2.46 6.29
C PHE A 129 -5.45 -3.09 6.68
N ARG A 130 -5.46 -4.08 7.57
CA ARG A 130 -6.70 -4.69 8.08
C ARG A 130 -7.61 -3.65 8.73
N LYS A 131 -7.06 -2.75 9.53
CA LYS A 131 -7.79 -1.64 10.17
C LYS A 131 -8.36 -0.67 9.14
N ALA A 132 -7.55 -0.27 8.16
CA ALA A 132 -7.96 0.70 7.14
C ALA A 132 -9.06 0.15 6.23
N LEU A 133 -8.89 -1.09 5.74
CA LEU A 133 -9.79 -1.75 4.79
C LEU A 133 -10.99 -2.44 5.47
N GLY A 134 -10.91 -2.70 6.77
CA GLY A 134 -11.99 -3.34 7.52
C GLY A 134 -12.20 -4.81 7.17
N ARG A 135 -11.14 -5.50 6.72
CA ARG A 135 -11.17 -6.91 6.30
C ARG A 135 -9.78 -7.54 6.37
N ASP A 136 -9.76 -8.85 6.41
CA ASP A 136 -8.53 -9.63 6.27
C ASP A 136 -8.04 -9.64 4.82
N ILE A 137 -6.73 -9.79 4.65
CA ILE A 137 -6.05 -9.69 3.35
C ILE A 137 -5.42 -11.03 3.04
N ALA A 138 -5.73 -11.56 1.87
CA ALA A 138 -5.18 -12.80 1.37
C ALA A 138 -3.88 -12.54 0.59
N TRP A 139 -2.94 -13.49 0.64
CA TRP A 139 -1.71 -13.42 -0.13
C TRP A 139 -1.92 -13.85 -1.58
N ALA A 140 -1.16 -13.26 -2.49
CA ALA A 140 -1.17 -13.58 -3.92
C ALA A 140 -0.28 -14.78 -4.28
N THR A 141 0.23 -15.49 -3.28
CA THR A 141 1.14 -16.63 -3.39
C THR A 141 0.35 -17.95 -3.48
N THR A 142 1.02 -19.03 -3.89
CA THR A 142 0.37 -20.35 -4.02
C THR A 142 0.27 -21.01 -2.63
N PRO A 143 -0.89 -21.56 -2.23
CA PRO A 143 -1.02 -22.35 -1.01
C PRO A 143 -0.07 -23.55 -0.98
N THR A 144 0.57 -23.77 0.16
CA THR A 144 1.21 -25.07 0.46
C THR A 144 0.14 -26.10 0.82
N GLU A 145 0.34 -27.37 0.45
CA GLU A 145 -0.64 -28.42 0.73
C GLU A 145 -0.89 -28.56 2.25
N GLY A 146 -2.16 -28.48 2.68
CA GLY A 146 -2.60 -28.89 4.01
C GLY A 146 -2.52 -27.87 5.16
N GLY A 147 -2.27 -26.58 4.93
CA GLY A 147 -2.19 -25.56 6.00
C GLY A 147 -2.77 -24.18 5.63
N PRO A 148 -2.91 -23.25 6.61
CA PRO A 148 -3.28 -21.86 6.31
C PRO A 148 -2.18 -21.20 5.46
N LEU A 149 -2.57 -20.40 4.48
CA LEU A 149 -1.62 -19.70 3.61
C LEU A 149 -0.90 -18.60 4.42
N ARG A 150 0.41 -18.76 4.59
CA ARG A 150 1.30 -17.83 5.29
C ARG A 150 2.32 -17.25 4.31
N LEU A 151 2.67 -15.99 4.47
CA LEU A 151 3.82 -15.41 3.77
C LEU A 151 5.10 -15.77 4.54
N THR A 152 6.08 -16.36 3.84
CA THR A 152 7.36 -16.71 4.45
C THR A 152 8.22 -15.46 4.58
N VAL A 153 8.83 -15.24 5.74
CA VAL A 153 9.70 -14.09 6.01
C VAL A 153 11.10 -14.61 6.33
N ARG A 154 12.07 -14.22 5.50
CA ARG A 154 13.46 -14.68 5.56
C ARG A 154 14.38 -13.51 5.95
N PRO A 155 14.59 -13.26 7.25
CA PRO A 155 15.49 -12.19 7.71
C PRO A 155 16.95 -12.33 7.19
N PHE A 156 17.36 -13.53 6.77
CA PHE A 156 18.68 -13.79 6.19
C PHE A 156 18.58 -14.48 4.82
N GLY A 157 17.67 -14.01 3.96
CA GLY A 157 17.34 -14.66 2.69
C GLY A 157 18.48 -14.75 1.68
N PHE A 158 19.41 -13.78 1.65
CA PHE A 158 20.58 -13.83 0.75
C PHE A 158 21.73 -12.92 1.19
N ARG A 159 22.91 -13.12 0.60
CA ARG A 159 24.07 -12.22 0.80
C ARG A 159 24.00 -11.07 -0.20
N GLY A 160 23.66 -9.87 0.28
CA GLY A 160 23.62 -8.64 -0.52
C GLY A 160 22.94 -7.46 0.20
N PRO A 161 23.21 -6.22 -0.21
CA PRO A 161 22.57 -5.00 0.28
C PRO A 161 21.24 -4.76 -0.43
N ASN A 162 20.31 -5.70 -0.33
CA ASN A 162 18.98 -5.56 -0.89
C ASN A 162 17.94 -6.31 -0.05
N ALA A 163 16.67 -6.05 -0.31
CA ALA A 163 15.55 -6.86 0.15
C ALA A 163 14.56 -7.02 -1.01
N GLY A 164 13.55 -7.87 -0.85
CA GLY A 164 12.55 -8.04 -1.89
C GLY A 164 11.42 -8.98 -1.52
N TYR A 165 10.20 -8.63 -1.94
CA TYR A 165 9.09 -9.57 -2.08
C TYR A 165 9.17 -10.35 -3.40
N SER A 166 8.88 -11.66 -3.36
CA SER A 166 8.64 -12.48 -4.55
C SER A 166 7.33 -13.27 -4.39
N ARG A 167 6.43 -13.10 -5.36
CA ARG A 167 5.15 -13.82 -5.42
C ARG A 167 5.40 -15.31 -5.69
N GLU A 168 6.32 -15.58 -6.61
CA GLU A 168 6.69 -16.89 -7.12
C GLU A 168 7.35 -17.74 -6.04
N ALA A 169 8.27 -17.15 -5.26
CA ALA A 169 8.87 -17.81 -4.10
C ALA A 169 7.93 -17.83 -2.87
N GLY A 170 6.95 -16.93 -2.84
CA GLY A 170 6.03 -16.77 -1.71
C GLY A 170 6.71 -16.24 -0.44
N ASP A 171 7.71 -15.37 -0.60
CA ASP A 171 8.51 -14.89 0.51
C ASP A 171 8.87 -13.39 0.46
N LEU A 172 9.17 -12.86 1.65
CA LEU A 172 9.95 -11.65 1.86
C LEU A 172 11.38 -12.08 2.17
N SER A 173 12.34 -11.64 1.37
CA SER A 173 13.73 -12.00 1.49
C SER A 173 14.59 -10.79 1.82
N PHE A 174 15.24 -10.80 2.99
CA PHE A 174 16.11 -9.72 3.46
C PHE A 174 17.58 -10.10 3.32
N GLY A 175 18.35 -9.22 2.70
CA GLY A 175 19.77 -9.41 2.47
C GLY A 175 20.65 -8.94 3.63
N TYR A 176 21.84 -9.53 3.73
CA TYR A 176 22.91 -9.10 4.63
C TYR A 176 24.25 -8.94 3.91
N PHE A 177 25.08 -8.00 4.34
CA PHE A 177 26.36 -7.66 3.68
C PHE A 177 27.36 -7.03 4.66
N SER A 178 28.63 -6.99 4.28
CA SER A 178 29.65 -6.28 5.04
C SER A 178 29.66 -4.81 4.65
N ALA A 179 29.68 -3.93 5.65
CA ALA A 179 29.85 -2.49 5.46
C ALA A 179 31.20 -2.20 4.78
N GLY A 180 31.26 -1.11 4.01
CA GLY A 180 32.47 -0.68 3.33
C GLY A 180 33.58 -0.21 4.29
N SER A 181 34.71 0.22 3.71
CA SER A 181 35.86 0.72 4.47
C SER A 181 35.62 2.06 5.18
N ASP A 182 34.63 2.82 4.72
CA ASP A 182 34.16 4.09 5.29
C ASP A 182 32.68 3.96 5.66
N PRO A 183 32.36 3.31 6.80
CA PRO A 183 30.98 3.09 7.22
C PRO A 183 30.35 4.38 7.74
N ALA A 184 29.08 4.62 7.43
CA ALA A 184 28.29 5.69 8.05
C ALA A 184 27.65 5.20 9.37
N GLY A 185 27.60 6.08 10.38
CA GLY A 185 26.96 5.79 11.66
C GLY A 185 27.79 4.90 12.59
N PHE A 186 27.12 4.06 13.40
CA PHE A 186 27.75 3.18 14.40
C PHE A 186 28.20 1.82 13.84
N VAL A 187 28.18 1.63 12.51
CA VAL A 187 28.59 0.37 11.90
C VAL A 187 30.11 0.29 11.90
N MET A 188 30.67 -0.77 12.49
CA MET A 188 32.11 -1.01 12.47
C MET A 188 32.61 -1.18 11.02
N ARG A 189 33.88 -0.83 10.76
CA ARG A 189 34.52 -1.11 9.47
C ARG A 189 34.43 -2.61 9.18
N ASN A 190 33.95 -2.98 7.99
CA ASN A 190 33.64 -4.37 7.61
C ASN A 190 32.58 -5.08 8.49
N GLY A 191 31.83 -4.33 9.30
CA GLY A 191 30.76 -4.84 10.15
C GLY A 191 29.60 -5.41 9.33
N LEU A 192 28.85 -6.33 9.93
CA LEU A 192 27.69 -6.93 9.28
C LEU A 192 26.48 -5.97 9.32
N VAL A 193 25.90 -5.71 8.16
CA VAL A 193 24.64 -4.96 8.00
C VAL A 193 23.57 -5.94 7.55
N CYS A 194 22.42 -5.92 8.24
CA CYS A 194 21.27 -6.75 7.93
C CYS A 194 20.06 -5.85 7.64
N THR A 195 19.50 -5.98 6.43
CA THR A 195 18.31 -5.21 6.04
C THR A 195 17.07 -5.57 6.86
N ALA A 196 17.05 -6.78 7.44
CA ALA A 196 16.05 -7.26 8.39
C ALA A 196 16.02 -6.52 9.75
N LEU A 197 16.93 -5.56 9.98
CA LEU A 197 16.88 -4.67 11.14
C LEU A 197 16.36 -3.28 10.81
N SER A 198 16.03 -2.99 9.54
CA SER A 198 15.47 -1.71 9.13
C SER A 198 13.95 -1.79 9.10
N HIS A 199 13.29 -1.03 9.98
CA HIS A 199 11.84 -0.88 10.00
C HIS A 199 11.29 -0.56 8.61
N ASP A 200 11.87 0.45 7.95
CA ASP A 200 11.35 0.95 6.68
C ASP A 200 11.47 -0.06 5.57
N ILE A 201 12.59 -0.78 5.48
CA ILE A 201 12.75 -1.84 4.49
C ILE A 201 11.71 -2.95 4.74
N ILE A 202 11.49 -3.36 5.99
CA ILE A 202 10.52 -4.41 6.30
C ILE A 202 9.09 -3.96 5.96
N ALA A 203 8.71 -2.74 6.35
CA ALA A 203 7.39 -2.19 6.04
C ALA A 203 7.17 -1.99 4.53
N HIS A 204 8.20 -1.53 3.81
CA HIS A 204 8.18 -1.33 2.36
C HIS A 204 7.96 -2.66 1.63
N GLU A 205 8.77 -3.68 1.92
CA GLU A 205 8.63 -5.00 1.26
C GLU A 205 7.32 -5.70 1.63
N THR A 206 6.87 -5.57 2.88
CA THR A 206 5.56 -6.09 3.30
C THR A 206 4.43 -5.41 2.53
N THR A 207 4.56 -4.11 2.22
CA THR A 207 3.56 -3.36 1.46
C THR A 207 3.43 -3.86 0.03
N HIS A 208 4.53 -4.24 -0.62
CA HIS A 208 4.47 -4.89 -1.93
C HIS A 208 3.64 -6.19 -1.91
N ALA A 209 3.86 -7.04 -0.90
CA ALA A 209 3.10 -8.29 -0.74
C ALA A 209 1.61 -8.03 -0.48
N LEU A 210 1.29 -7.03 0.35
CA LEU A 210 -0.08 -6.61 0.64
C LEU A 210 -0.78 -6.07 -0.61
N LEU A 211 -0.12 -5.19 -1.37
CA LEU A 211 -0.66 -4.62 -2.59
C LEU A 211 -0.93 -5.70 -3.65
N ASP A 212 -0.03 -6.69 -3.75
CA ASP A 212 -0.22 -7.85 -4.61
C ASP A 212 -1.43 -8.70 -4.20
N GLY A 213 -1.61 -8.94 -2.90
CA GLY A 213 -2.80 -9.62 -2.37
C GLY A 213 -4.09 -8.90 -2.74
N LEU A 214 -4.07 -7.57 -2.75
CA LEU A 214 -5.24 -6.73 -3.00
C LEU A 214 -5.58 -6.57 -4.49
N ARG A 215 -4.59 -6.46 -5.38
CA ARG A 215 -4.82 -6.12 -6.80
C ARG A 215 -4.09 -7.06 -7.74
N SER A 216 -4.82 -7.71 -8.65
CA SER A 216 -4.24 -8.80 -9.46
C SER A 216 -3.24 -8.31 -10.51
N LEU A 217 -3.46 -7.12 -11.09
CA LEU A 217 -2.68 -6.60 -12.22
C LEU A 217 -1.79 -5.39 -11.88
N PHE A 218 -1.71 -4.98 -10.62
CA PHE A 218 -0.91 -3.81 -10.22
C PHE A 218 0.59 -4.01 -10.42
N GLN A 219 1.08 -5.25 -10.49
CA GLN A 219 2.50 -5.52 -10.75
C GLN A 219 2.85 -5.48 -12.24
N VAL A 220 1.87 -5.40 -13.14
CA VAL A 220 2.15 -5.38 -14.58
C VAL A 220 2.60 -3.97 -14.98
N PRO A 221 3.85 -3.77 -15.44
CA PRO A 221 4.41 -2.45 -15.68
C PRO A 221 3.94 -1.91 -17.04
N THR A 222 2.66 -1.52 -17.10
CA THR A 222 2.00 -1.03 -18.33
C THR A 222 2.32 0.42 -18.64
N ASN A 223 2.65 1.23 -17.63
CA ASN A 223 3.10 2.61 -17.77
C ASN A 223 4.08 2.96 -16.63
N VAL A 224 4.74 4.12 -16.69
CA VAL A 224 5.79 4.51 -15.72
C VAL A 224 5.26 4.78 -14.30
N ASP A 225 3.98 5.15 -14.17
CA ASP A 225 3.33 5.39 -12.88
C ASP A 225 3.08 4.11 -12.11
N VAL A 226 2.91 2.97 -12.79
CA VAL A 226 2.66 1.70 -12.09
C VAL A 226 3.83 1.34 -11.16
N PRO A 227 5.08 1.15 -11.63
CA PRO A 227 6.19 0.88 -10.73
C PRO A 227 6.50 2.06 -9.80
N ALA A 228 6.30 3.31 -10.23
CA ALA A 228 6.50 4.47 -9.37
C ALA A 228 5.50 4.54 -8.20
N PHE A 229 4.26 4.14 -8.44
CA PHE A 229 3.25 4.00 -7.42
C PHE A 229 3.61 2.92 -6.41
N HIS A 230 4.14 1.77 -6.85
CA HIS A 230 4.60 0.71 -5.94
C HIS A 230 5.66 1.24 -4.96
N GLU A 231 6.69 1.90 -5.48
CA GLU A 231 7.75 2.49 -4.64
C GLU A 231 7.21 3.58 -3.71
N GLY A 232 6.50 4.56 -4.27
CA GLY A 232 6.01 5.70 -3.49
C GLY A 232 4.94 5.31 -2.46
N PHE A 233 4.10 4.33 -2.75
CA PHE A 233 3.08 3.85 -1.81
C PHE A 233 3.72 3.06 -0.66
N ALA A 234 4.70 2.20 -0.94
CA ALA A 234 5.44 1.46 0.07
C ALA A 234 6.21 2.41 1.01
N ASP A 235 6.81 3.47 0.45
CA ASP A 235 7.45 4.53 1.23
C ASP A 235 6.46 5.31 2.11
N LEU A 236 5.26 5.64 1.58
CA LEU A 236 4.22 6.30 2.38
C LEU A 236 3.76 5.45 3.56
N VAL A 237 3.60 4.13 3.37
CA VAL A 237 3.25 3.22 4.45
C VAL A 237 4.35 3.19 5.51
N ALA A 238 5.61 2.96 5.11
CA ALA A 238 6.75 2.94 6.02
C ALA A 238 6.86 4.24 6.84
N LEU A 239 6.74 5.40 6.18
CA LEU A 239 6.80 6.72 6.82
C LEU A 239 5.66 6.94 7.83
N PHE A 240 4.42 6.64 7.45
CA PHE A 240 3.29 6.87 8.35
C PHE A 240 3.22 5.88 9.52
N LEU A 241 3.80 4.68 9.39
CA LEU A 241 3.89 3.74 10.51
C LEU A 241 4.75 4.28 11.66
N HIS A 242 5.78 5.08 11.39
CA HIS A 242 6.56 5.75 12.46
C HIS A 242 5.71 6.63 13.36
N PHE A 243 4.70 7.28 12.80
CA PHE A 243 3.81 8.14 13.56
C PHE A 243 2.89 7.37 14.52
N SER A 244 2.84 6.04 14.41
CA SER A 244 2.16 5.20 15.41
C SER A 244 2.98 4.99 16.69
N TYR A 245 4.25 5.42 16.71
CA TYR A 245 5.15 5.29 17.86
C TYR A 245 5.20 6.60 18.66
N GLY A 246 4.33 6.73 19.66
CA GLY A 246 4.15 7.96 20.44
C GLY A 246 5.45 8.56 20.99
N ASP A 247 6.29 7.74 21.61
CA ASP A 247 7.57 8.18 22.19
C ASP A 247 8.51 8.82 21.14
N VAL A 248 8.49 8.27 19.92
CA VAL A 248 9.32 8.74 18.81
C VAL A 248 8.80 10.07 18.29
N VAL A 249 7.48 10.19 18.11
CA VAL A 249 6.84 11.43 17.65
C VAL A 249 7.03 12.54 18.69
N GLU A 250 6.79 12.26 19.97
CA GLU A 250 6.98 13.21 21.06
C GLU A 250 8.42 13.72 21.11
N ARG A 251 9.39 12.82 20.95
CA ARG A 251 10.79 13.20 20.90
C ARG A 251 11.08 14.15 19.74
N ALA A 252 10.67 13.79 18.52
CA ALA A 252 10.90 14.64 17.36
C ALA A 252 10.23 16.02 17.49
N ILE A 253 9.03 16.07 18.07
CA ILE A 253 8.35 17.34 18.39
C ILE A 253 9.11 18.15 19.44
N ARG A 254 9.69 17.51 20.46
CA ARG A 254 10.52 18.18 21.48
C ARG A 254 11.78 18.78 20.87
N GLU A 255 12.49 18.01 20.03
CA GLU A 255 13.73 18.46 19.38
C GLU A 255 13.49 19.61 18.39
N SER A 256 12.41 19.51 17.61
CA SER A 256 11.98 20.59 16.71
C SER A 256 11.31 21.77 17.42
N ARG A 257 11.12 21.71 18.76
CA ARG A 257 10.39 22.71 19.55
C ARG A 257 9.01 23.05 18.96
N GLY A 258 8.31 22.02 18.47
CA GLY A 258 7.01 22.14 17.83
C GLY A 258 7.03 22.74 16.42
N ALA A 259 8.20 22.97 15.82
CA ALA A 259 8.29 23.35 14.41
C ALA A 259 7.95 22.16 13.51
N ILE A 260 6.70 22.14 13.05
CA ILE A 260 6.22 21.23 12.01
C ILE A 260 6.33 21.88 10.62
N THR A 261 6.64 23.18 10.57
CA THR A 261 6.76 23.96 9.33
C THR A 261 8.16 23.90 8.73
N ARG A 262 8.22 23.79 7.40
CA ARG A 262 9.43 23.75 6.55
C ARG A 262 10.18 22.42 6.57
N GLY A 263 9.45 21.31 6.68
CA GLY A 263 10.07 20.00 6.56
C GLY A 263 11.04 19.66 7.68
N THR A 264 11.12 20.41 8.79
CA THR A 264 12.01 20.13 9.93
C THR A 264 11.64 18.84 10.65
N LEU A 265 10.34 18.63 10.89
CA LEU A 265 9.85 17.35 11.40
C LEU A 265 10.21 16.20 10.46
N LEU A 266 10.07 16.38 9.14
CA LEU A 266 10.45 15.36 8.17
C LEU A 266 11.96 15.26 7.98
N SER A 267 12.73 16.32 8.12
CA SER A 267 14.19 16.27 8.01
C SER A 267 14.80 15.69 9.27
N ASP A 268 14.21 15.92 10.45
CA ASP A 268 14.64 15.33 11.71
C ASP A 268 14.15 13.89 11.85
N LEU A 269 12.87 13.62 11.58
CA LEU A 269 12.36 12.25 11.45
C LEU A 269 13.11 11.51 10.34
N ALA A 270 13.28 12.03 9.12
CA ALA A 270 14.02 11.34 8.05
C ALA A 270 15.56 11.31 8.23
N ARG A 271 16.15 12.23 9.02
CA ARG A 271 17.57 12.16 9.46
C ARG A 271 17.75 11.09 10.52
N GLU A 272 16.76 10.91 11.40
CA GLU A 272 16.69 9.83 12.38
C GLU A 272 16.16 8.53 11.78
N PHE A 273 15.53 8.54 10.60
CA PHE A 273 14.86 7.41 9.96
C PHE A 273 15.45 7.00 8.58
N GLY A 274 16.71 7.26 8.25
CA GLY A 274 17.21 6.82 6.95
C GLY A 274 18.70 6.57 6.84
N TYR A 275 19.18 5.38 7.24
CA TYR A 275 20.55 4.94 6.88
C TYR A 275 20.62 3.74 5.92
N ALA A 276 19.56 2.96 5.72
CA ALA A 276 19.69 1.59 5.19
C ALA A 276 19.54 1.37 3.66
N ARG A 277 19.76 2.36 2.79
CA ARG A 277 19.86 2.08 1.33
C ARG A 277 20.87 2.96 0.61
N SER A 278 22.11 2.50 0.49
CA SER A 278 23.01 2.92 -0.59
C SER A 278 24.16 1.93 -0.76
N ARG A 279 24.42 1.55 -2.00
CA ARG A 279 25.51 0.67 -2.43
C ARG A 279 26.70 1.43 -3.04
N SER A 280 26.72 2.76 -2.90
CA SER A 280 27.79 3.59 -3.46
C SER A 280 28.03 4.80 -2.56
N GLY A 281 29.29 5.19 -2.41
CA GLY A 281 29.77 6.29 -1.56
C GLY A 281 29.34 7.70 -2.00
N ARG A 282 28.09 7.87 -2.46
CA ARG A 282 27.36 9.14 -2.61
C ARG A 282 25.92 8.85 -2.20
N GLY A 283 25.46 9.49 -1.12
CA GLY A 283 24.24 9.14 -0.39
C GLY A 283 22.92 9.30 -1.15
N ALA A 284 22.54 8.29 -1.92
CA ALA A 284 21.23 8.19 -2.55
C ALA A 284 20.42 7.05 -1.90
N ALA A 285 19.83 7.33 -0.74
CA ALA A 285 18.69 6.54 -0.25
C ALA A 285 17.38 7.21 -0.67
N LEU A 286 16.23 6.75 -0.15
CA LEU A 286 14.96 7.51 -0.15
C LEU A 286 15.18 9.04 0.03
N ARG A 287 16.19 9.36 0.86
CA ARG A 287 16.84 10.65 1.15
C ARG A 287 17.06 11.63 -0.02
N SER A 288 17.43 11.21 -1.23
CA SER A 288 17.81 12.17 -2.31
C SER A 288 16.66 12.53 -3.26
N ALA A 289 15.47 11.94 -3.09
CA ALA A 289 14.37 12.06 -4.02
C ALA A 289 13.11 12.71 -3.42
N ILE A 290 12.92 12.69 -2.10
CA ILE A 290 11.89 13.50 -1.46
C ILE A 290 12.34 14.95 -1.51
N ASP A 291 11.59 15.78 -2.20
CA ASP A 291 11.88 17.21 -2.32
C ASP A 291 11.47 17.93 -1.03
N VAL A 292 12.31 17.76 0.01
CA VAL A 292 12.11 18.35 1.34
C VAL A 292 12.17 19.87 1.28
N GLU A 293 13.02 20.44 0.41
CA GLU A 293 13.14 21.88 0.20
C GLU A 293 11.85 22.47 -0.40
N GLY A 294 11.13 21.70 -1.23
CA GLY A 294 9.83 22.04 -1.79
C GLY A 294 8.62 21.75 -0.88
N LEU A 295 8.81 21.15 0.31
CA LEU A 295 7.74 20.92 1.29
C LEU A 295 7.47 22.18 2.09
N ALA A 296 6.35 22.85 1.79
CA ALA A 296 5.88 23.99 2.55
C ALA A 296 4.39 23.85 2.83
N ALA A 297 4.03 23.69 4.10
CA ALA A 297 2.64 23.80 4.54
C ALA A 297 2.05 25.11 4.02
N PHE A 298 0.91 25.03 3.34
CA PHE A 298 0.34 26.16 2.61
C PHE A 298 -1.06 26.50 3.11
N ASP A 299 -1.29 27.80 3.37
CA ASP A 299 -2.64 28.34 3.57
C ASP A 299 -3.09 29.25 2.42
N SER A 300 -2.21 29.51 1.45
CA SER A 300 -2.51 30.37 0.31
C SER A 300 -2.03 29.77 -1.01
N ASP A 301 -2.76 30.09 -2.08
CA ASP A 301 -2.44 29.71 -3.46
C ASP A 301 -1.31 30.57 -4.07
N VAL A 302 -0.57 31.34 -3.25
CA VAL A 302 0.51 32.20 -3.73
C VAL A 302 1.59 31.32 -4.37
N PRO A 303 1.91 31.51 -5.66
CA PRO A 303 2.95 30.73 -6.31
C PRO A 303 4.28 30.93 -5.59
N LEU A 304 4.94 29.83 -5.23
CA LEU A 304 6.30 29.89 -4.71
C LEU A 304 7.21 30.58 -5.74
N ALA A 305 8.18 31.36 -5.23
CA ALA A 305 9.23 31.96 -6.03
C ALA A 305 9.91 30.89 -6.92
N THR A 306 10.40 31.27 -8.09
CA THR A 306 10.89 30.35 -9.14
C THR A 306 12.02 29.41 -8.68
N ASP A 307 12.79 29.83 -7.69
CA ASP A 307 13.86 29.06 -7.01
C ASP A 307 13.33 28.05 -5.97
N ARG A 308 12.03 28.05 -5.67
CA ARG A 308 11.38 27.24 -4.62
C ARG A 308 10.23 26.36 -5.11
N ARG A 309 10.13 26.12 -6.43
CA ARG A 309 9.06 25.26 -6.96
C ARG A 309 9.38 23.79 -6.69
N PRO A 310 8.40 23.00 -6.19
CA PRO A 310 8.66 21.60 -5.92
C PRO A 310 8.94 20.82 -7.20
N LEU A 311 9.66 19.70 -7.08
CA LEU A 311 9.90 18.77 -8.19
C LEU A 311 8.56 18.36 -8.80
N ALA A 312 8.37 18.73 -10.06
CA ALA A 312 7.15 18.44 -10.80
C ALA A 312 7.24 17.06 -11.48
N TYR A 313 6.09 16.40 -11.59
CA TYR A 313 5.90 15.08 -12.19
C TYR A 313 6.51 14.99 -13.60
N ASP A 314 6.29 16.01 -14.44
CA ASP A 314 6.83 16.10 -15.81
C ASP A 314 8.37 16.25 -15.87
N LYS A 315 9.01 16.54 -14.73
CA LYS A 315 10.46 16.76 -14.61
C LYS A 315 11.19 15.70 -13.79
N ALA A 316 10.46 14.82 -13.10
CA ALA A 316 11.04 13.80 -12.22
C ALA A 316 11.73 12.66 -12.98
N GLY A 317 11.57 12.59 -14.30
CA GLY A 317 12.08 11.49 -15.10
C GLY A 317 11.17 10.27 -15.03
N THR A 318 11.72 9.10 -15.38
CA THR A 318 10.96 7.84 -15.51
C THR A 318 11.48 6.73 -14.61
N GLU A 319 12.50 7.02 -13.78
CA GLU A 319 12.99 6.08 -12.79
C GLU A 319 11.93 5.91 -11.69
N PRO A 320 11.49 4.68 -11.39
CA PRO A 320 10.35 4.46 -10.51
C PRO A 320 10.46 5.06 -9.12
N HIS A 321 11.64 5.05 -8.49
CA HIS A 321 11.80 5.58 -7.14
C HIS A 321 11.79 7.11 -7.14
N GLN A 322 12.43 7.73 -8.13
CA GLN A 322 12.43 9.18 -8.32
C GLN A 322 11.04 9.71 -8.69
N LEU A 323 10.28 8.98 -9.51
CA LEU A 323 8.90 9.35 -9.82
C LEU A 323 7.96 9.10 -8.63
N GLY A 324 8.16 7.99 -7.92
CA GLY A 324 7.43 7.65 -6.69
C GLY A 324 7.64 8.66 -5.57
N SER A 325 8.84 9.24 -5.46
CA SER A 325 9.10 10.28 -4.46
C SER A 325 8.29 11.56 -4.68
N VAL A 326 7.84 11.84 -5.91
CA VAL A 326 6.92 12.95 -6.20
C VAL A 326 5.56 12.70 -5.56
N LEU A 327 5.06 11.46 -5.63
CA LEU A 327 3.84 11.04 -4.93
C LEU A 327 4.00 11.16 -3.42
N VAL A 328 5.09 10.63 -2.86
CA VAL A 328 5.40 10.71 -1.42
C VAL A 328 5.38 12.16 -0.96
N SER A 329 6.10 13.03 -1.69
CA SER A 329 6.20 14.45 -1.38
C SER A 329 4.84 15.16 -1.47
N ALA A 330 3.98 14.81 -2.42
CA ALA A 330 2.65 15.39 -2.55
C ALA A 330 1.77 15.04 -1.34
N VAL A 331 1.69 13.77 -0.96
CA VAL A 331 0.88 13.32 0.18
C VAL A 331 1.43 13.88 1.49
N PHE A 332 2.75 13.90 1.66
CA PHE A 332 3.36 14.41 2.88
C PHE A 332 3.19 15.93 3.05
N GLU A 333 3.22 16.69 1.94
CA GLU A 333 2.91 18.12 2.01
C GLU A 333 1.46 18.37 2.44
N ALA A 334 0.52 17.55 1.99
CA ALA A 334 -0.86 17.62 2.45
C ALA A 334 -0.96 17.28 3.94
N PHE A 335 -0.26 16.23 4.39
CA PHE A 335 -0.15 15.85 5.79
C PHE A 335 0.35 16.99 6.68
N THR A 336 1.52 17.57 6.37
CA THR A 336 2.08 18.68 7.15
C THR A 336 1.18 19.91 7.18
N THR A 337 0.48 20.19 6.08
CA THR A 337 -0.52 21.27 6.01
C THR A 337 -1.65 21.05 7.00
N VAL A 338 -2.20 19.82 7.06
CA VAL A 338 -3.28 19.48 7.98
C VAL A 338 -2.81 19.44 9.44
N VAL A 339 -1.62 18.89 9.72
CA VAL A 339 -1.05 18.92 11.07
C VAL A 339 -0.93 20.35 11.56
N ARG A 340 -0.35 21.24 10.75
CA ARG A 340 -0.24 22.66 11.10
C ARG A 340 -1.61 23.26 11.43
N ARG A 341 -2.62 23.09 10.57
CA ARG A 341 -3.98 23.60 10.81
C ARG A 341 -4.55 23.11 12.15
N LYS A 342 -4.33 21.84 12.50
CA LYS A 342 -4.82 21.26 13.75
C LYS A 342 -4.02 21.69 14.97
N THR A 343 -2.71 21.89 14.87
CA THR A 343 -1.84 22.22 16.02
C THR A 343 -1.80 23.72 16.30
N GLU A 344 -2.12 24.59 15.34
CA GLU A 344 -2.21 26.04 15.55
C GLU A 344 -3.12 26.41 16.73
N ARG A 345 -4.23 25.70 16.92
CA ARG A 345 -5.13 25.93 18.06
C ARG A 345 -4.44 25.63 19.40
N LEU A 346 -3.56 24.63 19.45
CA LEU A 346 -2.86 24.22 20.67
C LEU A 346 -1.85 25.28 21.09
N PHE A 347 -1.11 25.85 20.13
CA PHE A 347 -0.22 26.99 20.38
C PHE A 347 -1.00 28.18 20.96
N ARG A 348 -2.15 28.54 20.36
CA ARG A 348 -3.00 29.63 20.85
C ARG A 348 -3.53 29.36 22.27
N ILE A 349 -3.95 28.14 22.57
CA ILE A 349 -4.39 27.73 23.92
C ILE A 349 -3.24 27.88 24.93
N ALA A 350 -2.01 27.56 24.52
CA ALA A 350 -0.82 27.73 25.35
C ALA A 350 -0.31 29.17 25.43
N GLY A 351 -1.01 30.15 24.83
CA GLY A 351 -0.58 31.55 24.81
C GLY A 351 0.66 31.83 23.96
N ILE A 352 1.01 30.93 23.05
CA ILE A 352 2.16 31.05 22.15
C ILE A 352 1.64 31.40 20.75
N ASP A 353 2.22 32.42 20.13
CA ASP A 353 1.97 32.70 18.71
C ASP A 353 2.41 31.47 17.87
N PRO A 354 1.52 30.84 17.07
CA PRO A 354 1.89 29.70 16.24
C PRO A 354 3.07 29.98 15.30
N GLN A 355 3.30 31.24 14.90
CA GLN A 355 4.45 31.62 14.08
C GLN A 355 5.79 31.57 14.84
N SER A 356 5.74 31.55 16.17
CA SER A 356 6.90 31.40 17.05
C SER A 356 7.30 29.93 17.30
N ALA A 357 6.58 28.96 16.72
CA ALA A 357 6.95 27.55 16.76
C ALA A 357 8.40 27.34 16.28
N GLY A 358 9.15 26.46 16.93
CA GLY A 358 10.58 26.26 16.65
C GLY A 358 11.53 27.25 17.33
N HIS A 359 11.05 28.44 17.69
CA HIS A 359 11.89 29.52 18.21
C HIS A 359 11.81 29.61 19.74
N VAL A 360 10.68 29.20 20.31
CA VAL A 360 10.40 29.30 21.75
C VAL A 360 10.32 27.89 22.37
N PRO A 361 10.84 27.68 23.59
CA PRO A 361 10.61 26.45 24.33
C PRO A 361 9.12 26.20 24.53
N ILE A 362 8.69 24.95 24.35
CA ILE A 362 7.30 24.52 24.57
C ILE A 362 7.25 23.57 25.77
N SER A 363 6.18 23.65 26.57
CA SER A 363 5.98 22.75 27.71
C SER A 363 5.82 21.30 27.26
N ASP A 364 6.19 20.33 28.10
CA ASP A 364 6.00 18.91 27.79
C ASP A 364 4.54 18.55 27.51
N ALA A 365 3.57 19.15 28.21
CA ALA A 365 2.14 18.95 27.92
C ALA A 365 1.75 19.38 26.49
N LEU A 366 2.34 20.47 25.99
CA LEU A 366 2.14 20.93 24.62
C LEU A 366 2.85 20.02 23.60
N VAL A 367 4.03 19.49 23.93
CA VAL A 367 4.74 18.48 23.12
C VAL A 367 3.86 17.24 22.95
N THR A 368 3.37 16.65 24.04
CA THR A 368 2.50 15.46 24.02
C THR A 368 1.22 15.72 23.22
N ALA A 369 0.58 16.89 23.40
CA ALA A 369 -0.63 17.24 22.65
C ALA A 369 -0.37 17.39 21.15
N ILE A 370 0.74 18.03 20.75
CA ILE A 370 1.12 18.17 19.34
C ILE A 370 1.48 16.81 18.73
N ALA A 371 2.19 15.95 19.49
CA ALA A 371 2.56 14.62 19.05
C ALA A 371 1.31 13.76 18.81
N GLN A 372 0.35 13.76 19.75
CA GLN A 372 -0.91 13.04 19.59
C GLN A 372 -1.69 13.52 18.36
N GLU A 373 -1.85 14.84 18.15
CA GLU A 373 -2.55 15.34 16.96
C GLU A 373 -1.80 14.96 15.66
N SER A 374 -0.46 14.97 15.68
CA SER A 374 0.35 14.56 14.52
C SER A 374 0.18 13.07 14.21
N SER A 375 0.20 12.22 15.23
CA SER A 375 -0.07 10.78 15.13
C SER A 375 -1.48 10.46 14.63
N ASP A 376 -2.49 11.21 15.08
CA ASP A 376 -3.87 11.06 14.64
C ASP A 376 -4.04 11.44 13.17
N VAL A 377 -3.43 12.56 12.74
CA VAL A 377 -3.45 12.98 11.34
C VAL A 377 -2.70 11.99 10.45
N ALA A 378 -1.53 11.51 10.88
CA ALA A 378 -0.76 10.51 10.14
C ALA A 378 -1.54 9.20 9.98
N SER A 379 -2.20 8.75 11.07
CA SER A 379 -3.08 7.59 11.04
C SER A 379 -4.24 7.78 10.05
N GLN A 380 -4.82 8.98 9.98
CA GLN A 380 -5.87 9.30 9.01
C GLN A 380 -5.35 9.29 7.56
N PHE A 381 -4.20 9.89 7.28
CA PHE A 381 -3.58 9.85 5.94
C PHE A 381 -3.23 8.42 5.52
N LEU A 382 -2.64 7.61 6.41
CA LEU A 382 -2.37 6.20 6.14
C LEU A 382 -3.65 5.44 5.80
N ASN A 383 -4.72 5.66 6.56
CA ASN A 383 -6.03 5.05 6.27
C ASN A 383 -6.57 5.49 4.92
N VAL A 384 -6.47 6.78 4.55
CA VAL A 384 -6.92 7.28 3.24
C VAL A 384 -6.11 6.64 2.11
N CYS A 385 -4.77 6.62 2.21
CA CYS A 385 -3.89 5.99 1.24
C CYS A 385 -4.23 4.50 1.03
N ILE A 386 -4.38 3.74 2.11
CA ILE A 386 -4.71 2.31 2.01
C ILE A 386 -6.12 2.10 1.44
N ARG A 387 -7.12 2.84 1.93
CA ARG A 387 -8.51 2.74 1.45
C ARG A 387 -8.65 3.13 -0.01
N ALA A 388 -7.83 4.06 -0.50
CA ALA A 388 -7.81 4.48 -1.88
C ALA A 388 -7.50 3.33 -2.84
N ILE A 389 -6.76 2.29 -2.41
CA ILE A 389 -6.53 1.10 -3.23
C ILE A 389 -7.86 0.51 -3.72
N ASP A 390 -8.89 0.47 -2.87
CA ASP A 390 -10.22 -0.04 -3.22
C ASP A 390 -10.93 0.80 -4.30
N TYR A 391 -10.53 2.05 -4.48
CA TYR A 391 -11.08 3.01 -5.44
C TYR A 391 -10.14 3.28 -6.62
N CYS A 392 -9.12 2.46 -6.81
CA CYS A 392 -8.28 2.54 -8.01
C CYS A 392 -8.90 1.73 -9.17
N PRO A 393 -8.61 2.12 -10.43
CA PRO A 393 -8.83 1.25 -11.58
C PRO A 393 -8.08 -0.09 -11.38
N PRO A 394 -8.54 -1.20 -11.98
CA PRO A 394 -7.98 -2.53 -11.71
C PRO A 394 -6.63 -2.80 -12.38
N ALA A 395 -6.21 -1.95 -13.32
CA ALA A 395 -4.94 -2.05 -14.02
C ALA A 395 -4.48 -0.66 -14.48
N ASP A 396 -3.22 -0.54 -14.94
CA ASP A 396 -2.68 0.66 -15.59
C ASP A 396 -2.94 1.96 -14.82
N LEU A 397 -2.75 1.91 -13.50
CA LEU A 397 -2.93 3.05 -12.62
C LEU A 397 -2.05 4.22 -13.05
N GLU A 398 -2.61 5.42 -12.99
CA GLU A 398 -1.90 6.69 -13.15
C GLU A 398 -1.93 7.47 -11.82
N LEU A 399 -0.89 8.25 -11.51
CA LEU A 399 -0.80 8.96 -10.22
C LEU A 399 -1.97 9.95 -10.01
N GLY A 400 -2.46 10.54 -11.09
CA GLY A 400 -3.66 11.39 -11.06
C GLY A 400 -4.95 10.64 -10.71
N GLU A 401 -5.06 9.36 -11.09
CA GLU A 401 -6.19 8.51 -10.72
C GLU A 401 -6.11 8.04 -9.27
N TYR A 402 -4.90 7.84 -8.75
CA TYR A 402 -4.71 7.58 -7.33
C TYR A 402 -5.16 8.76 -6.46
N LEU A 403 -4.94 10.01 -6.91
CA LEU A 403 -5.54 11.18 -6.25
C LEU A 403 -7.07 11.08 -6.22
N ARG A 404 -7.71 10.80 -7.36
CA ARG A 404 -9.17 10.61 -7.43
C ARG A 404 -9.64 9.52 -6.45
N ALA A 405 -8.91 8.43 -6.37
CA ALA A 405 -9.18 7.33 -5.46
C ALA A 405 -9.08 7.78 -3.98
N MET A 406 -8.08 8.57 -3.60
CA MET A 406 -7.95 9.13 -2.25
C MET A 406 -9.10 10.08 -1.90
N ILE A 407 -9.45 11.01 -2.79
CA ILE A 407 -10.56 11.95 -2.59
C ILE A 407 -11.87 11.18 -2.43
N THR A 408 -12.10 10.17 -3.28
CA THR A 408 -13.30 9.32 -3.20
C THR A 408 -13.34 8.54 -1.89
N ALA A 409 -12.26 7.84 -1.54
CA ALA A 409 -12.19 7.01 -0.33
C ALA A 409 -12.41 7.81 0.96
N ASP A 410 -11.86 9.02 1.05
CA ASP A 410 -12.07 9.91 2.19
C ASP A 410 -13.50 10.46 2.22
N SER A 411 -14.05 10.90 1.07
CA SER A 411 -15.42 11.42 0.97
C SER A 411 -16.52 10.41 1.30
N GLU A 412 -16.25 9.11 1.14
CA GLU A 412 -17.19 8.07 1.57
C GLU A 412 -17.19 7.87 3.08
N MET A 413 -16.09 8.19 3.75
CA MET A 413 -15.92 7.95 5.18
C MET A 413 -16.19 9.19 6.04
N GLU A 414 -15.78 10.37 5.56
CA GLU A 414 -16.02 11.65 6.20
C GLU A 414 -16.71 12.58 5.20
N LYS A 415 -17.99 12.89 5.42
CA LYS A 415 -18.74 13.75 4.49
C LYS A 415 -18.32 15.21 4.61
N ARG A 416 -17.81 15.65 5.77
CA ARG A 416 -17.39 17.04 6.02
C ARG A 416 -15.87 17.14 6.18
N ASP A 417 -15.20 17.74 5.21
CA ASP A 417 -13.75 17.98 5.29
C ASP A 417 -13.39 19.16 6.21
N LYS A 418 -13.62 19.00 7.52
CA LYS A 418 -13.46 20.06 8.52
C LYS A 418 -12.06 20.68 8.55
N TRP A 419 -11.02 19.89 8.28
CA TRP A 419 -9.61 20.31 8.37
C TRP A 419 -8.95 20.46 7.00
N GLY A 420 -9.67 20.20 5.91
CA GLY A 420 -9.18 20.34 4.54
C GLY A 420 -8.18 19.25 4.12
N PHE A 421 -8.38 17.99 4.51
CA PHE A 421 -7.58 16.85 4.05
C PHE A 421 -7.64 16.70 2.52
N ARG A 422 -8.84 16.72 1.95
CA ARG A 422 -9.08 16.58 0.51
C ARG A 422 -8.57 17.79 -0.24
N GLU A 423 -8.83 18.98 0.29
CA GLU A 423 -8.29 20.24 -0.22
C GLU A 423 -6.75 20.23 -0.27
N ALA A 424 -6.11 19.82 0.83
CA ALA A 424 -4.65 19.76 0.93
C ALA A 424 -4.05 18.75 -0.07
N LEU A 425 -4.67 17.58 -0.23
CA LEU A 425 -4.27 16.58 -1.24
C LEU A 425 -4.38 17.13 -2.66
N MET A 426 -5.53 17.72 -3.03
CA MET A 426 -5.71 18.29 -4.36
C MET A 426 -4.67 19.37 -4.67
N ARG A 427 -4.44 20.29 -3.73
CA ARG A 427 -3.49 21.39 -3.90
C ARG A 427 -2.04 20.90 -3.98
N SER A 428 -1.63 19.92 -3.17
CA SER A 428 -0.25 19.42 -3.18
C SER A 428 0.08 18.64 -4.46
N PHE A 429 -0.88 17.88 -5.00
CA PHE A 429 -0.77 17.21 -6.30
C PHE A 429 -0.70 18.22 -7.44
N ARG A 430 -1.55 19.26 -7.41
CA ARG A 430 -1.52 20.37 -8.38
C ARG A 430 -0.15 21.05 -8.43
N ARG A 431 0.42 21.35 -7.26
CA ARG A 431 1.73 22.01 -7.16
C ARG A 431 2.86 21.19 -7.80
N ARG A 432 2.73 19.86 -7.81
CA ARG A 432 3.66 18.93 -8.47
C ARG A 432 3.22 18.52 -9.87
N ARG A 433 2.18 19.14 -10.43
CA ARG A 433 1.63 18.86 -11.76
C ARG A 433 1.17 17.41 -11.94
N ILE A 434 0.68 16.78 -10.88
CA ILE A 434 0.01 15.48 -10.98
C ILE A 434 -1.47 15.75 -11.21
N TYR A 435 -1.97 15.39 -12.40
CA TYR A 435 -3.35 15.62 -12.82
C TYR A 435 -3.97 14.34 -13.35
N PRO A 436 -5.27 14.10 -13.11
CA PRO A 436 -6.02 13.10 -13.86
C PRO A 436 -6.43 13.64 -15.24
N ASP A 437 -6.11 12.91 -16.30
CA ASP A 437 -6.31 13.32 -17.71
C ASP A 437 -7.77 13.59 -18.11
N HIS A 438 -8.75 13.16 -17.30
CA HIS A 438 -10.18 13.19 -17.64
C HIS A 438 -11.03 14.05 -16.68
N VAL A 439 -10.40 14.88 -15.86
CA VAL A 439 -11.10 15.78 -14.95
C VAL A 439 -10.80 17.23 -15.33
N GLN A 440 -11.84 18.00 -15.60
CA GLN A 440 -11.72 19.40 -16.04
C GLN A 440 -11.51 20.38 -14.87
N PHE A 441 -12.04 20.06 -13.69
CA PHE A 441 -12.03 20.93 -12.51
C PHE A 441 -11.38 20.22 -11.33
N MET A 442 -10.50 20.92 -10.61
CA MET A 442 -9.89 20.40 -9.39
C MET A 442 -10.74 20.77 -8.17
N THR A 443 -11.97 20.30 -8.18
CA THR A 443 -12.95 20.41 -7.09
C THR A 443 -13.27 19.01 -6.56
N GLU A 444 -13.74 18.93 -5.31
CA GLU A 444 -14.00 17.63 -4.68
C GLU A 444 -15.00 16.77 -5.48
N ASP A 445 -16.10 17.37 -5.93
CA ASP A 445 -17.13 16.72 -6.74
C ASP A 445 -16.58 16.20 -8.07
N ALA A 446 -15.78 16.98 -8.79
CA ALA A 446 -15.19 16.58 -10.05
C ALA A 446 -14.11 15.48 -9.90
N MET A 447 -13.38 15.49 -8.78
CA MET A 447 -12.31 14.53 -8.50
C MET A 447 -12.84 13.17 -8.05
N ARG A 448 -14.00 13.11 -7.40
CA ARG A 448 -14.61 11.85 -6.98
C ARG A 448 -14.97 10.96 -8.18
N TRP A 449 -14.90 9.66 -7.96
CA TRP A 449 -15.57 8.72 -8.86
C TRP A 449 -17.08 8.92 -8.74
N GLN A 450 -17.74 8.95 -9.89
CA GLN A 450 -19.18 9.17 -9.96
C GLN A 450 -19.90 7.82 -10.00
N SER A 451 -21.08 7.80 -9.41
CA SER A 451 -22.01 6.69 -9.57
C SER A 451 -22.48 6.59 -11.03
N PRO A 452 -22.87 5.39 -11.49
CA PRO A 452 -23.54 5.25 -12.78
C PRO A 452 -24.80 6.12 -12.85
N ASP A 453 -25.13 6.63 -14.04
CA ASP A 453 -26.29 7.50 -14.25
C ASP A 453 -27.62 6.80 -13.91
N GLU A 454 -27.69 5.48 -14.15
CA GLU A 454 -28.84 4.65 -13.82
C GLU A 454 -28.54 3.77 -12.60
N PRO A 455 -29.50 3.64 -11.65
CA PRO A 455 -29.32 2.78 -10.49
C PRO A 455 -29.28 1.32 -10.94
N LEU A 456 -28.15 0.67 -10.67
CA LEU A 456 -27.90 -0.73 -11.00
C LEU A 456 -27.80 -1.54 -9.73
N ARG A 457 -28.60 -2.61 -9.63
CA ARG A 457 -28.64 -3.49 -8.45
C ARG A 457 -28.25 -4.91 -8.81
N ILE A 458 -27.42 -5.51 -7.98
CA ILE A 458 -26.97 -6.90 -8.08
C ILE A 458 -27.55 -7.69 -6.89
N PRO A 459 -28.78 -8.23 -6.99
CA PRO A 459 -29.48 -8.81 -5.83
C PRO A 459 -28.67 -9.88 -5.10
N GLY A 460 -27.99 -10.78 -5.84
CA GLY A 460 -27.19 -11.84 -5.25
C GLY A 460 -25.94 -11.39 -4.47
N LEU A 461 -25.66 -10.07 -4.45
CA LEU A 461 -24.60 -9.42 -3.71
C LEU A 461 -25.12 -8.42 -2.66
N ALA A 462 -26.45 -8.33 -2.46
CA ALA A 462 -27.01 -7.61 -1.33
C ALA A 462 -26.63 -8.32 -0.02
N PHE A 463 -26.38 -7.56 1.04
CA PHE A 463 -25.98 -8.08 2.35
C PHE A 463 -26.98 -9.09 2.93
N SER A 464 -28.27 -8.96 2.60
CA SER A 464 -29.34 -9.91 2.96
C SER A 464 -29.17 -11.30 2.34
N ASP A 465 -28.44 -11.40 1.23
CA ASP A 465 -28.21 -12.65 0.49
C ASP A 465 -26.79 -13.22 0.71
N LEU A 466 -25.91 -12.48 1.38
CA LEU A 466 -24.56 -12.93 1.71
C LEU A 466 -24.58 -13.91 2.89
N ARG A 467 -23.69 -14.91 2.83
CA ARG A 467 -23.51 -15.89 3.92
C ARG A 467 -22.16 -15.69 4.60
N PHE A 468 -22.17 -15.67 5.92
CA PHE A 468 -20.98 -15.44 6.75
C PHE A 468 -20.73 -16.62 7.70
N ASP A 469 -19.49 -16.82 8.12
CA ASP A 469 -19.07 -17.86 9.09
C ASP A 469 -19.32 -17.48 10.56
N GLY A 470 -20.15 -16.47 10.79
CA GLY A 470 -20.38 -15.84 12.09
C GLY A 470 -19.74 -14.45 12.22
N GLU A 471 -18.72 -14.14 11.40
CA GLU A 471 -18.16 -12.79 11.30
C GLU A 471 -18.58 -12.11 9.98
N PRO A 472 -19.30 -10.97 10.01
CA PRO A 472 -19.75 -10.25 8.81
C PRO A 472 -18.67 -9.80 7.82
N GLY A 473 -17.39 -9.96 8.14
CA GLY A 473 -16.26 -9.69 7.24
C GLY A 473 -15.72 -10.93 6.52
N ARG A 474 -16.28 -12.13 6.79
CA ARG A 474 -15.79 -13.41 6.29
C ARG A 474 -16.91 -14.21 5.65
N ALA A 475 -16.72 -14.56 4.38
CA ALA A 475 -17.65 -15.46 3.70
C ALA A 475 -17.74 -16.80 4.44
N ALA A 476 -18.93 -17.42 4.42
CA ALA A 476 -19.18 -18.68 5.10
C ALA A 476 -18.21 -19.79 4.69
N ASP A 477 -17.89 -19.87 3.40
CA ASP A 477 -16.94 -20.82 2.83
C ASP A 477 -16.50 -20.39 1.43
N VAL A 478 -15.66 -21.22 0.79
CA VAL A 478 -15.21 -21.04 -0.60
C VAL A 478 -16.39 -21.07 -1.60
N THR A 479 -17.42 -21.87 -1.32
CA THR A 479 -18.60 -21.99 -2.20
C THR A 479 -19.36 -20.66 -2.27
N GLU A 480 -19.48 -19.97 -1.13
CA GLU A 480 -20.08 -18.64 -1.06
C GLU A 480 -19.25 -17.58 -1.83
N LEU A 481 -17.93 -17.59 -1.71
CA LEU A 481 -17.06 -16.69 -2.49
C LEU A 481 -17.23 -16.93 -4.00
N ILE A 482 -17.27 -18.19 -4.42
CA ILE A 482 -17.49 -18.56 -5.82
C ILE A 482 -18.90 -18.16 -6.29
N ARG A 483 -19.94 -18.33 -5.44
CA ARG A 483 -21.30 -17.90 -5.73
C ARG A 483 -21.37 -16.39 -5.97
N GLN A 484 -20.75 -15.59 -5.11
CA GLN A 484 -20.65 -14.14 -5.25
C GLN A 484 -19.95 -13.76 -6.56
N ALA A 485 -18.81 -14.40 -6.87
CA ALA A 485 -18.09 -14.15 -8.11
C ALA A 485 -18.93 -14.47 -9.35
N HIS A 486 -19.69 -15.57 -9.35
CA HIS A 486 -20.62 -15.88 -10.43
C HIS A 486 -21.79 -14.89 -10.52
N ALA A 487 -22.30 -14.40 -9.39
CA ALA A 487 -23.34 -13.37 -9.39
C ALA A 487 -22.83 -12.08 -10.05
N LEU A 488 -21.63 -11.65 -9.71
CA LEU A 488 -20.98 -10.50 -10.34
C LEU A 488 -20.68 -10.75 -11.82
N GLY A 489 -20.07 -11.88 -12.16
CA GLY A 489 -19.66 -12.23 -13.53
C GLY A 489 -20.85 -12.25 -14.50
N ARG A 490 -21.98 -12.85 -14.08
CA ARG A 490 -23.24 -12.78 -14.84
C ARG A 490 -23.73 -11.35 -15.00
N PHE A 491 -23.60 -10.53 -13.96
CA PHE A 491 -24.06 -9.16 -14.00
C PHE A 491 -23.21 -8.31 -14.95
N VAL A 492 -21.89 -8.27 -14.79
CA VAL A 492 -21.03 -7.39 -15.59
C VAL A 492 -20.98 -7.76 -17.08
N THR A 493 -21.40 -8.98 -17.44
CA THR A 493 -21.47 -9.47 -18.83
C THR A 493 -22.87 -9.47 -19.43
N ASP A 494 -23.90 -9.09 -18.67
CA ASP A 494 -25.26 -9.00 -19.20
C ASP A 494 -25.36 -7.81 -20.18
N PRO A 495 -25.83 -8.02 -21.42
CA PRO A 495 -25.94 -6.97 -22.44
C PRO A 495 -26.75 -5.74 -22.01
N ARG A 496 -27.63 -5.86 -21.01
CA ARG A 496 -28.44 -4.73 -20.52
C ARG A 496 -27.62 -3.66 -19.81
N HIS A 497 -26.52 -4.05 -19.16
CA HIS A 497 -25.68 -3.14 -18.35
C HIS A 497 -24.17 -3.29 -18.57
N ALA A 498 -23.72 -4.18 -19.46
CA ALA A 498 -22.30 -4.38 -19.79
C ALA A 498 -21.57 -3.09 -20.19
N GLN A 499 -22.27 -2.13 -20.81
CA GLN A 499 -21.69 -0.83 -21.20
C GLN A 499 -21.15 -0.01 -20.03
N VAL A 500 -21.71 -0.17 -18.83
CA VAL A 500 -21.27 0.56 -17.62
C VAL A 500 -19.89 0.08 -17.17
N PHE A 501 -19.61 -1.21 -17.32
CA PHE A 501 -18.35 -1.83 -16.90
C PHE A 501 -17.23 -1.71 -17.94
N ARG A 502 -17.56 -1.28 -19.16
CA ARG A 502 -16.61 -1.05 -20.27
C ARG A 502 -15.74 -2.28 -20.59
N LEU A 503 -16.30 -3.48 -20.38
CA LEU A 503 -15.71 -4.75 -20.76
C LEU A 503 -16.01 -5.09 -22.22
N VAL A 504 -15.13 -5.83 -22.86
CA VAL A 504 -15.34 -6.34 -24.23
C VAL A 504 -16.05 -7.70 -24.14
N SER A 505 -17.28 -7.79 -24.63
CA SER A 505 -17.96 -9.10 -24.66
C SER A 505 -17.29 -10.05 -25.65
N PRO A 506 -17.08 -11.34 -25.31
CA PRO A 506 -16.55 -12.34 -26.24
C PRO A 506 -17.39 -12.51 -27.51
N ALA A 507 -18.68 -12.15 -27.46
CA ALA A 507 -19.61 -12.24 -28.58
C ALA A 507 -19.77 -10.91 -29.36
N ALA A 508 -19.14 -9.83 -28.90
CA ALA A 508 -19.25 -8.51 -29.53
C ALA A 508 -18.19 -8.28 -30.61
N VAL A 509 -18.47 -7.31 -31.49
CA VAL A 509 -17.48 -6.79 -32.43
C VAL A 509 -16.32 -6.18 -31.62
N LEU A 510 -15.09 -6.63 -31.91
CA LEU A 510 -13.91 -6.15 -31.21
C LEU A 510 -13.70 -4.65 -31.47
N PRO A 511 -13.32 -3.87 -30.44
CA PRO A 511 -12.97 -2.47 -30.62
C PRO A 511 -11.84 -2.29 -31.63
N LYS A 512 -11.81 -1.15 -32.33
CA LYS A 512 -10.75 -0.82 -33.27
C LYS A 512 -9.37 -1.05 -32.63
N GLY A 513 -8.48 -1.78 -33.30
CA GLY A 513 -7.12 -2.07 -32.85
C GLY A 513 -6.97 -3.27 -31.89
N VAL A 514 -8.08 -3.82 -31.37
CA VAL A 514 -8.10 -5.09 -30.63
C VAL A 514 -8.19 -6.23 -31.62
N VAL A 515 -7.31 -7.22 -31.49
CA VAL A 515 -7.30 -8.44 -32.34
C VAL A 515 -7.87 -9.65 -31.62
N GLN A 516 -7.80 -9.66 -30.29
CA GLN A 516 -8.32 -10.72 -29.44
C GLN A 516 -8.70 -10.13 -28.07
N ALA A 517 -9.78 -10.61 -27.48
CA ALA A 517 -10.18 -10.30 -26.11
C ALA A 517 -10.37 -11.60 -25.32
N SER A 518 -9.77 -11.69 -24.13
CA SER A 518 -10.10 -12.75 -23.18
C SER A 518 -11.52 -12.56 -22.66
N PRO A 519 -12.18 -13.59 -22.11
CA PRO A 519 -13.34 -13.38 -21.25
C PRO A 519 -12.99 -12.44 -20.08
N PRO A 520 -13.93 -11.61 -19.59
CA PRO A 520 -13.79 -10.94 -18.32
C PRO A 520 -13.60 -11.95 -17.18
N MET A 521 -12.67 -11.66 -16.28
CA MET A 521 -12.28 -12.51 -15.17
C MET A 521 -12.69 -11.84 -13.85
N VAL A 522 -13.50 -12.50 -13.04
CA VAL A 522 -13.79 -12.04 -11.68
C VAL A 522 -12.65 -12.47 -10.76
N GLU A 523 -11.87 -11.50 -10.28
CA GLU A 523 -10.67 -11.73 -9.48
C GLU A 523 -10.99 -11.84 -7.98
N SER A 524 -11.98 -11.05 -7.53
CA SER A 524 -12.37 -11.00 -6.12
C SER A 524 -13.72 -10.33 -5.91
N VAL A 525 -14.39 -10.70 -4.81
CA VAL A 525 -15.51 -9.98 -4.20
C VAL A 525 -15.21 -9.94 -2.71
N ARG A 526 -14.89 -8.76 -2.18
CA ARG A 526 -14.39 -8.60 -0.81
C ARG A 526 -15.32 -7.73 0.00
N VAL A 527 -15.74 -8.22 1.16
CA VAL A 527 -16.50 -7.42 2.12
C VAL A 527 -15.57 -6.43 2.80
N SER A 528 -15.99 -5.18 2.94
CA SER A 528 -15.30 -4.14 3.70
C SER A 528 -16.21 -3.66 4.81
N ARG A 529 -15.72 -3.67 6.06
CA ARG A 529 -16.42 -3.17 7.24
C ARG A 529 -15.62 -2.05 7.90
N ARG A 530 -15.98 -0.81 7.63
CA ARG A 530 -15.22 0.37 8.08
C ARG A 530 -16.01 1.14 9.13
N VAL A 531 -15.31 1.72 10.09
CA VAL A 531 -15.89 2.64 11.07
C VAL A 531 -15.52 4.07 10.66
N ALA A 532 -16.54 4.88 10.42
CA ALA A 532 -16.40 6.30 10.15
C ALA A 532 -16.05 7.08 11.43
N PRO A 533 -15.44 8.28 11.33
CA PRO A 533 -15.11 9.10 12.50
C PRO A 533 -16.32 9.43 13.39
N ASP A 534 -17.53 9.45 12.82
CA ASP A 534 -18.79 9.68 13.54
C ASP A 534 -19.38 8.41 14.18
N GLY A 535 -18.69 7.28 14.10
CA GLY A 535 -19.09 6.00 14.69
C GLY A 535 -20.00 5.15 13.79
N ARG A 536 -20.39 5.62 12.60
CA ARG A 536 -21.15 4.79 11.66
C ARG A 536 -20.31 3.63 11.16
N VAL A 537 -20.94 2.46 11.05
CA VAL A 537 -20.33 1.29 10.41
C VAL A 537 -20.80 1.23 8.97
N LEU A 538 -19.86 1.29 8.04
CA LEU A 538 -20.09 1.19 6.62
C LEU A 538 -19.70 -0.21 6.14
N PHE A 539 -20.65 -0.87 5.49
CA PHE A 539 -20.48 -2.15 4.82
C PHE A 539 -20.55 -1.91 3.32
N ASP A 540 -19.53 -2.33 2.60
CA ASP A 540 -19.53 -2.32 1.13
C ASP A 540 -18.87 -3.59 0.62
N LEU A 541 -19.22 -4.03 -0.58
CA LEU A 541 -18.43 -5.00 -1.34
C LEU A 541 -17.52 -4.26 -2.30
N VAL A 542 -16.25 -4.66 -2.30
CA VAL A 542 -15.25 -4.23 -3.27
C VAL A 542 -14.93 -5.41 -4.15
N ALA A 543 -15.32 -5.33 -5.41
CA ALA A 543 -15.05 -6.38 -6.39
C ALA A 543 -14.13 -5.91 -7.50
N GLU A 544 -13.39 -6.85 -8.07
CA GLU A 544 -12.42 -6.61 -9.11
C GLU A 544 -12.68 -7.56 -10.26
N VAL A 545 -12.93 -6.98 -11.43
CA VAL A 545 -13.10 -7.70 -12.69
C VAL A 545 -12.04 -7.22 -13.65
N THR A 546 -11.20 -8.12 -14.14
CA THR A 546 -10.12 -7.81 -15.07
C THR A 546 -10.41 -8.40 -16.44
N GLN A 547 -9.75 -7.87 -17.46
CA GLN A 547 -9.78 -8.45 -18.80
C GLN A 547 -8.49 -8.07 -19.54
N SER A 548 -8.01 -8.98 -20.38
CA SER A 548 -6.84 -8.74 -21.24
C SER A 548 -7.27 -8.75 -22.71
N CYS A 549 -6.83 -7.74 -23.45
CA CYS A 549 -7.05 -7.64 -24.88
C CYS A 549 -5.70 -7.55 -25.61
N THR A 550 -5.44 -8.47 -26.53
CA THR A 550 -4.30 -8.35 -27.44
C THR A 550 -4.61 -7.26 -28.46
N VAL A 551 -3.72 -6.28 -28.56
CA VAL A 551 -3.83 -5.16 -29.51
C VAL A 551 -2.70 -5.19 -30.52
N LYS A 552 -2.95 -4.59 -31.69
CA LYS A 552 -1.92 -4.35 -32.71
C LYS A 552 -1.66 -2.84 -32.82
N HIS A 553 -0.43 -2.42 -32.54
CA HIS A 553 -0.02 -1.02 -32.63
C HIS A 553 1.39 -0.93 -33.22
N ALA A 554 1.58 -0.04 -34.22
CA ALA A 554 2.84 0.16 -34.92
C ALA A 554 3.52 -1.15 -35.44
N GLY A 555 2.73 -2.17 -35.78
CA GLY A 555 3.21 -3.47 -36.25
C GLY A 555 3.58 -4.47 -35.15
N ASP A 556 3.57 -4.06 -33.89
CA ASP A 556 3.78 -4.93 -32.73
C ASP A 556 2.44 -5.40 -32.13
N LEU A 557 2.49 -6.55 -31.46
CA LEU A 557 1.40 -7.16 -30.72
C LEU A 557 1.75 -7.18 -29.24
N PHE A 558 0.81 -6.80 -28.38
CA PHE A 558 0.96 -6.87 -26.94
C PHE A 558 -0.40 -6.86 -26.25
N ASP A 559 -0.42 -7.30 -25.01
CA ASP A 559 -1.64 -7.36 -24.21
C ASP A 559 -1.85 -6.03 -23.46
N VAL A 560 -3.04 -5.48 -23.62
CA VAL A 560 -3.53 -4.34 -22.86
C VAL A 560 -4.53 -4.86 -21.85
N ASN A 561 -4.16 -4.76 -20.59
CA ASN A 561 -5.00 -5.14 -19.47
C ASN A 561 -6.02 -4.05 -19.15
N GLY A 562 -7.14 -4.38 -18.54
CA GLY A 562 -8.13 -3.40 -18.12
C GLY A 562 -9.18 -4.08 -17.27
N GLY A 563 -10.39 -3.53 -17.28
CA GLY A 563 -11.52 -4.06 -16.54
C GLY A 563 -12.20 -3.01 -15.69
N CYS A 564 -12.90 -3.45 -14.65
CA CYS A 564 -13.63 -2.60 -13.73
C CYS A 564 -13.45 -3.01 -12.26
N THR A 565 -13.17 -2.03 -11.41
CA THR A 565 -13.35 -2.11 -9.96
C THR A 565 -14.76 -1.65 -9.62
N VAL A 566 -15.50 -2.48 -8.88
CA VAL A 566 -16.93 -2.30 -8.61
C VAL A 566 -17.13 -2.14 -7.10
N ILE A 567 -17.75 -1.05 -6.68
CA ILE A 567 -18.13 -0.81 -5.26
C ILE A 567 -19.63 -0.95 -5.13
N ILE A 568 -20.09 -1.85 -4.27
CA ILE A 568 -21.49 -2.21 -4.10
C ILE A 568 -21.87 -1.99 -2.64
N ASP A 569 -23.02 -1.38 -2.40
CA ASP A 569 -23.51 -1.10 -1.06
C ASP A 569 -24.24 -2.31 -0.41
N PRO A 570 -24.70 -2.20 0.86
CA PRO A 570 -25.40 -3.28 1.54
C PRO A 570 -26.68 -3.74 0.86
N GLU A 571 -27.35 -2.87 0.10
CA GLU A 571 -28.58 -3.17 -0.62
C GLU A 571 -28.30 -3.91 -1.95
N GLY A 572 -27.03 -4.03 -2.34
CA GLY A 572 -26.59 -4.60 -3.60
C GLY A 572 -26.57 -3.57 -4.73
N GLU A 573 -26.71 -2.28 -4.44
CA GLU A 573 -26.66 -1.20 -5.42
C GLU A 573 -25.23 -0.79 -5.74
N LEU A 574 -24.98 -0.51 -7.01
CA LEU A 574 -23.69 -0.12 -7.53
C LEU A 574 -23.40 1.35 -7.17
N ARG A 575 -22.47 1.57 -6.24
CA ARG A 575 -21.98 2.91 -5.89
C ARG A 575 -21.02 3.46 -6.93
N HIS A 576 -20.05 2.64 -7.35
CA HIS A 576 -18.97 3.07 -8.26
C HIS A 576 -18.61 1.96 -9.25
N ALA A 577 -18.39 2.34 -10.50
CA ALA A 577 -17.79 1.49 -11.53
C ALA A 577 -16.56 2.19 -12.12
N ILE A 578 -15.37 1.78 -11.66
CA ILE A 578 -14.11 2.43 -11.96
C ILE A 578 -13.35 1.57 -12.96
N PHE A 579 -13.24 2.03 -14.20
CA PHE A 579 -12.79 1.19 -15.31
C PHE A 579 -11.56 1.73 -16.04
N LYS A 580 -10.86 0.82 -16.72
CA LYS A 580 -9.87 1.16 -17.75
C LYS A 580 -10.34 0.66 -19.10
N ARG A 581 -10.51 1.61 -20.01
CA ARG A 581 -11.02 1.35 -21.36
C ARG A 581 -9.98 0.65 -22.23
N PHE A 582 -10.46 -0.21 -23.12
CA PHE A 582 -9.64 -0.93 -24.10
C PHE A 582 -9.52 -0.20 -25.43
N ASP A 583 -10.40 0.77 -25.72
CA ASP A 583 -10.49 1.52 -26.98
C ASP A 583 -9.68 2.83 -27.01
N SER A 584 -8.87 3.10 -25.97
CA SER A 584 -8.03 4.29 -25.90
C SER A 584 -6.73 4.12 -26.69
N ASP A 585 -6.62 4.82 -27.83
CA ASP A 585 -5.41 4.83 -28.65
C ASP A 585 -4.23 5.50 -27.92
N ALA A 586 -4.48 6.55 -27.14
CA ALA A 586 -3.45 7.22 -26.34
C ALA A 586 -2.81 6.26 -25.31
N ARG A 587 -3.64 5.47 -24.63
CA ARG A 587 -3.20 4.48 -23.65
C ARG A 587 -2.33 3.39 -24.29
N ARG A 588 -2.76 2.85 -25.44
CA ARG A 588 -2.00 1.85 -26.20
C ARG A 588 -0.65 2.42 -26.66
N ALA A 589 -0.64 3.65 -27.18
CA ALA A 589 0.57 4.32 -27.62
C ALA A 589 1.53 4.55 -26.44
N ARG A 590 1.02 4.98 -25.28
CA ARG A 590 1.81 5.20 -24.06
C ARG A 590 2.43 3.90 -23.55
N GLN A 591 1.65 2.81 -23.46
CA GLN A 591 2.18 1.49 -23.07
C GLN A 591 3.25 1.01 -24.06
N HIS A 592 3.00 1.12 -25.37
CA HIS A 592 3.97 0.74 -26.41
C HIS A 592 5.27 1.54 -26.29
N ALA A 593 5.19 2.85 -26.08
CA ALA A 593 6.35 3.71 -25.86
C ALA A 593 7.11 3.31 -24.57
N ALA A 594 6.39 3.01 -23.49
CA ALA A 594 6.98 2.60 -22.22
C ALA A 594 7.75 1.27 -22.34
N MET A 595 7.15 0.26 -22.99
CA MET A 595 7.79 -1.05 -23.24
C MET A 595 9.06 -0.94 -24.09
N ARG A 596 9.13 0.03 -25.01
CA ARG A 596 10.31 0.25 -25.87
C ARG A 596 11.35 1.18 -25.26
N GLY A 597 10.96 1.99 -24.27
CA GLY A 597 11.81 2.96 -23.58
C GLY A 597 12.01 2.60 -22.11
N PRO A 598 11.43 3.37 -21.17
CA PRO A 598 11.77 3.32 -19.75
C PRO A 598 11.49 1.97 -19.07
N LEU A 599 10.55 1.19 -19.58
CA LEU A 599 10.17 -0.10 -18.99
C LEU A 599 10.74 -1.30 -19.74
N ARG A 600 11.64 -1.09 -20.71
CA ARG A 600 12.18 -2.17 -21.57
C ARG A 600 12.72 -3.37 -20.80
N ALA A 601 13.28 -3.16 -19.60
CA ALA A 601 13.82 -4.24 -18.77
C ALA A 601 12.75 -5.25 -18.28
N PHE A 602 11.48 -4.87 -18.29
CA PHE A 602 10.35 -5.67 -17.83
C PHE A 602 9.59 -6.39 -18.95
N TRP A 603 10.05 -6.26 -20.20
CA TRP A 603 9.37 -6.82 -21.37
C TRP A 603 10.36 -7.55 -22.27
N THR A 604 9.98 -8.74 -22.74
CA THR A 604 10.70 -9.46 -23.80
C THR A 604 9.95 -9.31 -25.11
N ARG A 605 10.70 -9.26 -26.23
CA ARG A 605 10.13 -9.18 -27.57
C ARG A 605 10.48 -10.44 -28.36
N SER A 606 9.47 -11.25 -28.68
CA SER A 606 9.60 -12.42 -29.56
C SER A 606 8.96 -12.12 -30.91
N GLY A 607 9.80 -11.83 -31.92
CA GLY A 607 9.35 -11.34 -33.22
C GLY A 607 8.59 -10.02 -33.11
N ARG A 608 7.26 -10.06 -33.29
CA ARG A 608 6.37 -8.90 -33.16
C ARG A 608 5.62 -8.84 -31.83
N ARG A 609 5.70 -9.87 -30.98
CA ARG A 609 4.97 -9.93 -29.71
C ARG A 609 5.83 -9.42 -28.57
N PHE A 610 5.26 -8.59 -27.70
CA PHE A 610 5.82 -8.26 -26.39
C PHE A 610 5.13 -9.08 -25.32
N ASP A 611 5.93 -9.68 -24.44
CA ASP A 611 5.46 -10.44 -23.29
C ASP A 611 6.13 -9.88 -22.02
N ALA A 612 5.37 -9.81 -20.93
CA ALA A 612 5.87 -9.32 -19.65
C ALA A 612 6.85 -10.34 -19.04
N VAL A 613 7.89 -9.85 -18.39
CA VAL A 613 8.86 -10.72 -17.71
C VAL A 613 8.38 -11.00 -16.27
N PRO A 614 8.48 -12.24 -15.77
CA PRO A 614 8.16 -12.58 -14.37
C PRO A 614 9.03 -11.83 -13.34
N ASP A 615 8.61 -11.88 -12.07
CA ASP A 615 9.32 -11.26 -10.94
C ASP A 615 9.59 -9.74 -11.11
N VAL A 616 8.61 -8.97 -11.58
CA VAL A 616 8.76 -7.54 -11.89
C VAL A 616 9.31 -6.75 -10.70
N LEU A 617 8.79 -6.95 -9.49
CA LEU A 617 9.23 -6.25 -8.28
C LEU A 617 10.67 -6.62 -7.89
N ARG A 618 11.03 -7.90 -7.97
CA ARG A 618 12.40 -8.32 -7.72
C ARG A 618 13.38 -7.72 -8.73
N ARG A 619 12.95 -7.55 -9.99
CA ARG A 619 13.74 -6.86 -11.04
C ARG A 619 13.82 -5.36 -10.80
N LEU A 620 12.74 -4.74 -10.34
CA LEU A 620 12.71 -3.33 -9.96
C LEU A 620 13.78 -3.02 -8.90
N HIS A 621 13.94 -3.94 -7.94
CA HIS A 621 14.95 -3.87 -6.89
C HIS A 621 16.31 -4.44 -7.28
N GLY A 622 16.37 -5.39 -8.21
CA GLY A 622 17.58 -6.09 -8.64
C GLY A 622 18.35 -5.46 -9.80
N SER A 623 17.73 -4.56 -10.57
CA SER A 623 18.35 -3.88 -11.73
C SER A 623 19.27 -2.72 -11.34
N ARG A 624 20.03 -2.88 -10.25
CA ARG A 624 20.86 -1.82 -9.65
C ARG A 624 22.28 -2.29 -9.37
#